data_AF-A0A812P315-F1
#
_entry.id   AF-A0A812P315-F1
#
_cell.length_a   1.000
_cell.length_b   1.000
_cell.length_c   1.000
_cell.angle_alpha   90.00
_cell.angle_beta   90.00
_cell.angle_gamma   90.00
#
_symmetry.space_group_name_H-M   'P 1'
#
loop_
_entity.id
_entity.type
_entity.pdbx_description
1 polymer ?
#
loop_
_entity_poly.entity_id
_entity_poly.type
_entity_poly.pdbx_seq_one_letter_code
_entity_poly.pdbx_strand_id
1 'polypeptide(L)'
;MGARSGKDHWAFETHTAHFDVQKGLLTDLLVVENVPEYNVECVRQALGPAYKVHSVKVDPRAFGQRAARARVYVVAYRRKALKFRDGTSLHGMLSLLRQKPILSISDYFWKKLPTMLLSAPNELERYLHPEEALSTHLLPMTASQSSACGSPKLNMRQVPPTEMVRMAGNAMSVPVVGAICLVCILGLERT
;
A
#
# COMPACT_ATOMS: atom_id res chain seq x y z
N MET A 1 -8.57 6.80 -14.15
CA MET A 1 -8.09 7.84 -13.20
C MET A 1 -6.73 8.45 -13.56
N GLY A 2 -6.00 7.96 -14.57
CA GLY A 2 -4.66 8.46 -14.94
C GLY A 2 -4.58 9.82 -15.64
N ALA A 3 -5.70 10.51 -15.90
CA ALA A 3 -5.73 11.86 -16.48
C ALA A 3 -5.88 12.98 -15.44
N ARG A 4 -5.85 12.65 -14.14
CA ARG A 4 -6.16 13.56 -13.02
C ARG A 4 -4.91 14.20 -12.38
N SER A 5 -3.79 14.25 -13.10
CA SER A 5 -2.48 14.65 -12.57
C SER A 5 -2.05 16.08 -12.89
N GLY A 6 -2.98 16.92 -13.38
CA GLY A 6 -2.74 18.33 -13.65
C GLY A 6 -3.06 19.23 -12.46
N LYS A 7 -2.48 20.43 -12.45
CA LYS A 7 -2.83 21.51 -11.49
C LYS A 7 -4.33 21.86 -11.55
N ASP A 8 -4.98 21.54 -12.66
CA ASP A 8 -6.40 21.82 -12.93
C ASP A 8 -7.36 20.82 -12.25
N HIS A 9 -6.84 19.79 -11.57
CA HIS A 9 -7.68 18.83 -10.87
C HIS A 9 -8.01 19.32 -9.45
N TRP A 10 -9.29 19.30 -9.07
CA TRP A 10 -9.78 19.77 -7.76
C TRP A 10 -9.04 19.16 -6.55
N ALA A 11 -8.56 17.92 -6.65
CA ALA A 11 -7.81 17.26 -5.58
C ALA A 11 -6.35 17.77 -5.43
N PHE A 12 -5.83 18.55 -6.38
CA PHE A 12 -4.45 19.07 -6.35
C PHE A 12 -4.21 19.99 -5.14
N GLU A 13 -5.18 20.84 -4.82
CA GLU A 13 -5.11 21.72 -3.65
C GLU A 13 -5.05 20.91 -2.35
N THR A 14 -5.85 19.86 -2.23
CA THR A 14 -5.82 18.95 -1.08
C THR A 14 -4.46 18.27 -0.92
N HIS A 15 -3.84 17.84 -2.02
CA HIS A 15 -2.49 17.26 -1.98
C HIS A 15 -1.44 18.27 -1.53
N THR A 16 -1.54 19.53 -1.98
CA THR A 16 -0.60 20.59 -1.61
C THR A 16 -0.73 20.93 -0.13
N ALA A 17 -1.97 21.13 0.35
CA ALA A 17 -2.27 21.38 1.75
C ALA A 17 -1.75 20.25 2.66
N HIS A 18 -1.85 18.99 2.23
CA HIS A 18 -1.29 17.87 2.96
C HIS A 18 0.22 18.01 3.16
N PHE A 19 0.98 18.34 2.11
CA PHE A 19 2.44 18.51 2.24
C PHE A 19 2.83 19.69 3.11
N ASP A 20 2.06 20.77 3.09
CA ASP A 20 2.32 21.94 3.95
C ASP A 20 2.08 21.62 5.43
N VAL A 21 1.02 20.86 5.75
CA VAL A 21 0.82 20.33 7.10
C VAL A 21 1.99 19.44 7.52
N GLN A 22 2.43 18.52 6.65
CA GLN A 22 3.55 17.62 6.98
C GLN A 22 4.87 18.37 7.24
N LYS A 23 5.15 19.45 6.50
CA LYS A 23 6.31 20.31 6.77
C LYS A 23 6.20 20.97 8.15
N GLY A 24 5.01 21.49 8.48
CA GLY A 24 4.73 22.15 9.75
C GLY A 24 4.86 21.21 10.96
N LEU A 25 4.50 19.94 10.80
CA LEU A 25 4.62 18.91 11.83
C LEU A 25 6.07 18.44 12.07
N LEU A 26 7.06 18.99 11.36
CA LEU A 26 8.48 18.66 11.50
C LEU A 26 8.79 17.16 11.35
N THR A 27 8.04 16.44 10.52
CA THR A 27 8.25 15.00 10.35
C THR A 27 9.60 14.71 9.66
N ASP A 28 10.41 13.86 10.30
CA ASP A 28 11.70 13.41 9.77
C ASP A 28 11.55 12.40 8.63
N LEU A 29 10.44 11.65 8.61
CA LEU A 29 10.10 10.63 7.63
C LEU A 29 8.63 10.77 7.22
N LEU A 30 8.38 10.74 5.92
CA LEU A 30 7.07 10.72 5.29
C LEU A 30 7.02 9.59 4.26
N VAL A 31 5.96 8.78 4.32
CA VAL A 31 5.67 7.75 3.33
C VAL A 31 4.35 8.12 2.65
N VAL A 32 4.38 8.21 1.32
CA VAL A 32 3.21 8.52 0.49
C VAL A 32 2.93 7.35 -0.42
N GLU A 33 1.67 6.91 -0.49
CA GLU A 33 1.17 5.94 -1.45
C GLU A 33 0.28 6.66 -2.46
N ASN A 34 0.43 6.36 -3.74
CA ASN A 34 -0.46 6.87 -4.77
C ASN A 34 -0.53 5.95 -6.00
N VAL A 35 -1.40 6.26 -6.95
CA VAL A 35 -1.52 5.54 -8.21
C VAL A 35 -0.21 5.58 -9.03
N PRO A 36 0.09 4.58 -9.87
CA PRO A 36 1.35 4.51 -10.63
C PRO A 36 1.62 5.71 -11.56
N GLU A 37 0.58 6.42 -11.96
CA GLU A 37 0.63 7.61 -12.81
C GLU A 37 0.96 8.89 -12.03
N TYR A 38 1.03 8.84 -10.71
CA TYR A 38 1.30 10.00 -9.87
C TYR A 38 2.71 10.54 -10.12
N ASN A 39 2.81 11.85 -10.37
CA ASN A 39 4.07 12.52 -10.64
C ASN A 39 4.86 12.77 -9.35
N VAL A 40 5.87 11.95 -9.08
CA VAL A 40 6.72 12.06 -7.88
C VAL A 40 7.45 13.41 -7.79
N GLU A 41 7.66 14.13 -8.90
CA GLU A 41 8.30 15.44 -8.85
C GLU A 41 7.48 16.48 -8.10
N CYS A 42 6.15 16.38 -8.06
CA CYS A 42 5.36 17.30 -7.26
C CYS A 42 5.67 17.16 -5.76
N VAL A 43 5.99 15.95 -5.29
CA VAL A 43 6.41 15.70 -3.91
C VAL A 43 7.78 16.33 -3.64
N ARG A 44 8.73 16.20 -4.59
CA ARG A 44 10.06 16.81 -4.46
C ARG A 44 9.99 18.33 -4.43
N GLN A 45 9.21 18.92 -5.33
CA GLN A 45 8.99 20.36 -5.40
C GLN A 45 8.29 20.86 -4.14
N ALA A 46 7.25 20.16 -3.69
CA ALA A 46 6.53 20.52 -2.48
C ALA A 46 7.45 20.47 -1.26
N LEU A 47 8.13 19.36 -0.98
CA LEU A 47 8.96 19.20 0.22
C LEU A 47 10.27 20.00 0.19
N GLY A 48 10.77 20.34 -1.00
CA GLY A 48 11.99 21.13 -1.19
C GLY A 48 13.29 20.36 -0.90
N PRO A 49 14.45 21.03 -1.01
CA PRO A 49 15.77 20.39 -1.00
C PRO A 49 16.17 19.81 0.36
N ALA A 50 15.51 20.22 1.45
CA ALA A 50 15.74 19.70 2.79
C ALA A 50 15.39 18.20 2.91
N TYR A 51 14.50 17.71 2.04
CA TYR A 51 14.11 16.32 1.98
C TYR A 51 14.88 15.58 0.87
N LYS A 52 15.18 14.31 1.12
CA LYS A 52 15.59 13.34 0.10
C LYS A 52 14.40 12.45 -0.20
N VAL A 53 14.09 12.28 -1.48
CA VAL A 53 12.87 11.60 -1.94
C VAL A 53 13.25 10.42 -2.82
N HIS A 54 12.84 9.23 -2.41
CA HIS A 54 12.94 7.98 -3.17
C HIS A 54 11.55 7.53 -3.55
N SER A 55 11.40 6.86 -4.68
CA SER A 55 10.13 6.28 -5.07
C SER A 55 10.30 4.94 -5.74
N VAL A 56 9.25 4.11 -5.66
CA VAL A 56 9.22 2.78 -6.24
C VAL A 56 7.79 2.41 -6.60
N LYS A 57 7.60 1.85 -7.80
CA LYS A 57 6.33 1.25 -8.20
C LYS A 57 6.30 -0.20 -7.76
N VAL A 58 5.24 -0.59 -7.07
CA VAL A 58 5.08 -1.93 -6.50
C VAL A 58 3.70 -2.46 -6.81
N ASP A 59 3.66 -3.65 -7.39
CA ASP A 59 2.44 -4.43 -7.52
C ASP A 59 2.41 -5.47 -6.38
N PRO A 60 1.33 -5.56 -5.60
CA PRO A 60 1.26 -6.48 -4.48
C PRO A 60 1.27 -7.96 -4.88
N ARG A 61 1.09 -8.29 -6.17
CA ARG A 61 1.33 -9.64 -6.68
C ARG A 61 2.78 -10.10 -6.46
N ALA A 62 3.73 -9.16 -6.41
CA ALA A 62 5.12 -9.46 -6.02
C ALA A 62 5.26 -9.91 -4.55
N PHE A 63 4.20 -9.75 -3.74
CA PHE A 63 4.08 -10.17 -2.35
C PHE A 63 2.97 -11.22 -2.17
N GLY A 64 2.71 -12.04 -3.20
CA GLY A 64 1.78 -13.17 -3.09
C GLY A 64 0.29 -12.82 -3.13
N GLN A 65 -0.09 -11.53 -3.28
CA GLN A 65 -1.49 -11.18 -3.47
C GLN A 65 -1.98 -11.58 -4.87
N ARG A 66 -3.26 -11.93 -4.99
CA ARG A 66 -3.86 -12.29 -6.29
C ARG A 66 -4.37 -11.07 -7.07
N ALA A 67 -4.75 -10.01 -6.36
CA ALA A 67 -5.28 -8.80 -6.98
C ALA A 67 -4.15 -7.92 -7.53
N ALA A 68 -4.20 -7.60 -8.82
CA ALA A 68 -3.31 -6.63 -9.43
C ALA A 68 -3.67 -5.22 -8.95
N ARG A 69 -2.73 -4.56 -8.28
CA ARG A 69 -2.96 -3.21 -7.74
C ARG A 69 -1.63 -2.45 -7.61
N ALA A 70 -0.98 -2.22 -8.74
CA ALA A 70 0.22 -1.41 -8.77
C ALA A 70 -0.03 -0.03 -8.13
N ARG A 71 0.93 0.42 -7.32
CA ARG A 71 0.99 1.74 -6.68
C ARG A 71 2.42 2.26 -6.68
N VAL A 72 2.58 3.58 -6.66
CA VAL A 72 3.87 4.22 -6.36
C VAL A 72 3.94 4.52 -4.86
N TYR A 73 5.02 4.07 -4.24
CA TYR A 73 5.37 4.42 -2.88
C TYR A 73 6.51 5.42 -2.92
N VAL A 74 6.36 6.53 -2.23
CA VAL A 74 7.35 7.59 -2.11
C VAL A 74 7.81 7.64 -0.66
N VAL A 75 9.11 7.48 -0.43
CA VAL A 75 9.75 7.61 0.88
C VAL A 75 10.55 8.90 0.87
N ALA A 76 10.09 9.88 1.64
CA ALA A 76 10.74 11.18 1.78
C ALA A 76 11.24 11.36 3.22
N TYR A 77 12.49 11.81 3.39
CA TYR A 77 13.05 12.05 4.73
C TYR A 77 13.96 13.26 4.76
N ARG A 78 14.09 13.88 5.93
CA ARG A 78 14.97 15.05 6.14
C ARG A 78 16.44 14.64 6.09
N ARG A 79 17.21 15.27 5.19
CA ARG A 79 18.64 14.95 4.99
C ARG A 79 19.49 15.10 6.25
N LYS A 80 19.15 16.07 7.10
CA LYS A 80 19.84 16.35 8.37
C LYS A 80 19.49 15.35 9.49
N ALA A 81 18.40 14.61 9.34
CA ALA A 81 17.89 13.73 10.39
C ALA A 81 18.10 12.25 10.06
N LEU A 82 17.96 11.88 8.79
CA LEU A 82 17.99 10.50 8.34
C LEU A 82 18.81 10.34 7.05
N LYS A 83 19.44 9.18 6.92
CA LYS A 83 20.05 8.67 5.70
C LYS A 83 19.79 7.17 5.56
N PHE A 84 19.88 6.65 4.34
CA PHE A 84 19.96 5.19 4.17
C PHE A 84 21.34 4.72 4.65
N ARG A 85 21.37 3.60 5.38
CA ARG A 85 22.60 2.89 5.76
C ARG A 85 23.42 2.57 4.51
N ASP A 86 24.74 2.61 4.64
CA ASP A 86 25.63 2.31 3.52
C ASP A 86 25.35 0.90 2.95
N GLY A 87 25.36 0.80 1.62
CA GLY A 87 25.01 -0.42 0.90
C GLY A 87 23.51 -0.75 0.87
N THR A 88 22.64 0.04 1.51
CA THR A 88 21.18 -0.16 1.47
C THR A 88 20.50 0.84 0.53
N SER A 89 19.35 0.44 -0.01
CA SER A 89 18.48 1.32 -0.79
C SER A 89 17.03 0.82 -0.74
N LEU A 90 16.08 1.73 -0.98
CA LEU A 90 14.67 1.39 -1.07
C LEU A 90 14.43 0.23 -2.05
N HIS A 91 14.99 0.31 -3.25
CA HIS A 91 14.82 -0.71 -4.28
C HIS A 91 15.52 -2.02 -3.91
N GLY A 92 16.76 -1.98 -3.43
CA GLY A 92 17.53 -3.17 -3.07
C GLY A 92 16.85 -3.97 -1.96
N MET A 93 16.43 -3.30 -0.88
CA MET A 93 15.78 -3.97 0.24
C MET A 93 14.39 -4.51 -0.13
N LEU A 94 13.60 -3.77 -0.91
CA LEU A 94 12.33 -4.30 -1.42
C LEU A 94 12.54 -5.50 -2.33
N SER A 95 13.61 -5.52 -3.13
CA SER A 95 13.91 -6.67 -3.99
C SER A 95 14.23 -7.90 -3.15
N LEU A 96 15.00 -7.76 -2.06
CA LEU A 96 15.26 -8.85 -1.11
C LEU A 96 13.97 -9.38 -0.48
N LEU A 97 13.05 -8.50 -0.06
CA LEU A 97 11.76 -8.90 0.50
C LEU A 97 10.86 -9.64 -0.50
N ARG A 98 11.04 -9.42 -1.81
CA ARG A 98 10.30 -10.13 -2.88
C ARG A 98 10.90 -11.48 -3.24
N GLN A 99 12.20 -11.70 -3.04
CA GLN A 99 12.91 -12.91 -3.51
C GLN A 99 12.45 -14.18 -2.80
N LYS A 100 12.02 -14.06 -1.55
CA LYS A 100 11.37 -15.15 -0.82
C LYS A 100 10.08 -14.56 -0.23
N PRO A 101 8.92 -14.70 -0.88
CA PRO A 101 7.68 -14.48 -0.16
C PRO A 101 7.66 -15.48 1.00
N ILE A 102 8.04 -15.03 2.20
CA ILE A 102 8.07 -15.83 3.44
C ILE A 102 6.67 -16.37 3.73
N LEU A 103 5.65 -15.70 3.18
CA LEU A 103 4.30 -16.22 3.06
C LEU A 103 4.18 -16.89 1.69
N SER A 104 4.33 -18.21 1.66
CA SER A 104 3.83 -19.01 0.55
C SER A 104 2.31 -18.86 0.45
N ILE A 105 1.70 -19.17 -0.71
CA ILE A 105 0.23 -19.21 -0.84
C ILE A 105 -0.41 -20.05 0.28
N SER A 106 0.33 -21.02 0.84
CA SER A 106 -0.05 -21.87 1.97
C SER A 106 -0.14 -21.15 3.32
N ASP A 107 0.66 -20.10 3.54
CA ASP A 107 0.79 -19.41 4.83
C ASP A 107 -0.28 -18.32 5.01
N TYR A 108 -0.99 -17.98 3.93
CA TYR A 108 -2.15 -17.10 4.01
C TYR A 108 -3.38 -17.88 4.47
N PHE A 109 -4.07 -17.34 5.48
CA PHE A 109 -5.29 -17.90 6.11
C PHE A 109 -6.44 -18.24 5.13
N TRP A 110 -6.41 -17.71 3.89
CA TRP A 110 -7.49 -17.86 2.90
C TRP A 110 -7.53 -19.23 2.20
N LYS A 111 -6.61 -20.16 2.51
CA LYS A 111 -6.71 -21.54 2.03
C LYS A 111 -7.91 -22.30 2.63
N LYS A 112 -8.46 -21.83 3.75
CA LYS A 112 -9.73 -22.31 4.32
C LYS A 112 -10.95 -21.51 3.84
N LEU A 113 -10.80 -20.64 2.83
CA LEU A 113 -11.96 -20.24 2.07
C LEU A 113 -12.51 -21.48 1.36
N PRO A 114 -13.84 -21.60 1.19
CA PRO A 114 -14.41 -22.65 0.37
C PRO A 114 -13.60 -22.74 -0.91
N THR A 115 -13.11 -23.94 -1.25
CA THR A 115 -12.48 -24.18 -2.55
C THR A 115 -13.40 -23.56 -3.57
N MET A 116 -12.92 -22.51 -4.26
CA MET A 116 -13.67 -21.96 -5.38
C MET A 116 -13.74 -23.10 -6.39
N LEU A 117 -14.85 -23.85 -6.34
CA LEU A 117 -15.28 -24.63 -7.47
C LEU A 117 -15.42 -23.60 -8.57
N LEU A 118 -14.43 -23.58 -9.47
CA LEU A 118 -14.64 -23.02 -10.79
C LEU A 118 -15.82 -23.83 -11.32
N SER A 119 -16.98 -23.23 -11.19
CA SER A 119 -18.18 -23.73 -11.81
C SER A 119 -17.92 -23.92 -13.30
N ALA A 120 -18.71 -24.79 -13.91
CA ALA A 120 -18.58 -25.09 -15.34
C ALA A 120 -18.45 -23.79 -16.16
N PRO A 121 -17.76 -23.82 -17.33
CA PRO A 121 -17.43 -22.65 -18.17
C PRO A 121 -18.60 -21.77 -18.66
N ASN A 122 -19.81 -22.00 -18.15
CA ASN A 122 -21.00 -21.18 -18.32
C ASN A 122 -21.22 -20.18 -17.16
N GLU A 123 -20.36 -20.12 -16.15
CA GLU A 123 -20.41 -19.06 -15.12
C GLU A 123 -19.88 -17.73 -15.65
N LEU A 124 -20.82 -16.99 -16.23
CA LEU A 124 -20.85 -15.54 -16.39
C LEU A 124 -20.19 -14.83 -15.19
N GLU A 125 -19.20 -13.98 -15.49
CA GLU A 125 -18.83 -12.75 -14.79
C GLU A 125 -19.26 -12.65 -13.30
N ARG A 126 -18.76 -13.54 -12.42
CA ARG A 126 -18.99 -13.38 -10.99
C ARG A 126 -18.17 -12.20 -10.46
N TYR A 127 -18.85 -11.11 -10.08
CA TYR A 127 -18.23 -10.05 -9.29
C TYR A 127 -17.87 -10.54 -7.89
N LEU A 128 -16.74 -10.06 -7.35
CA LEU A 128 -16.37 -10.32 -5.96
C LEU A 128 -17.45 -9.75 -5.02
N HIS A 129 -17.82 -10.53 -4.01
CA HIS A 129 -18.60 -10.00 -2.89
C HIS A 129 -17.79 -8.87 -2.20
N PRO A 130 -18.41 -7.80 -1.68
CA PRO A 130 -17.67 -6.68 -1.09
C PRO A 130 -16.71 -7.08 0.04
N GLU A 131 -17.08 -8.08 0.85
CA GLU A 131 -16.18 -8.64 1.87
C GLU A 131 -14.99 -9.40 1.27
N GLU A 132 -15.20 -10.11 0.15
CA GLU A 132 -14.11 -10.76 -0.60
C GLU A 132 -13.16 -9.68 -1.15
N ALA A 133 -13.70 -8.59 -1.70
CA ALA A 133 -12.91 -7.46 -2.20
C ALA A 133 -12.02 -6.84 -1.11
N LEU A 134 -12.56 -6.61 0.10
CA LEU A 134 -11.76 -6.12 1.24
C LEU A 134 -10.67 -7.11 1.67
N SER A 135 -11.00 -8.41 1.67
CA SER A 135 -10.04 -9.45 2.03
C SER A 135 -8.84 -9.54 1.07
N THR A 136 -8.97 -9.06 -0.18
CA THR A 136 -7.85 -9.02 -1.13
C THR A 136 -6.71 -8.11 -0.67
N HIS A 137 -6.99 -7.16 0.22
CA HIS A 137 -6.00 -6.26 0.84
C HIS A 137 -5.42 -6.82 2.15
N LEU A 138 -5.78 -8.07 2.51
CA LEU A 138 -5.43 -8.77 3.74
C LEU A 138 -5.92 -8.10 5.03
N LEU A 139 -7.04 -7.39 4.95
CA LEU A 139 -7.73 -6.94 6.14
C LEU A 139 -8.44 -8.15 6.79
N PRO A 140 -8.38 -8.31 8.13
CA PRO A 140 -9.01 -9.43 8.80
C PRO A 140 -10.54 -9.28 8.82
N MET A 141 -11.21 -9.98 7.91
CA MET A 141 -12.66 -10.09 7.75
C MET A 141 -13.26 -11.34 8.44
N THR A 142 -12.43 -12.31 8.83
CA THR A 142 -12.85 -13.54 9.53
C THR A 142 -12.17 -13.70 10.88
N ALA A 143 -12.74 -14.53 11.77
CA ALA A 143 -12.11 -14.82 13.07
C ALA A 143 -10.76 -15.53 12.88
N SER A 144 -10.66 -16.45 11.91
CA SER A 144 -9.40 -17.13 11.58
C SER A 144 -8.34 -16.15 11.08
N GLN A 145 -8.74 -15.15 10.29
CA GLN A 145 -7.84 -14.08 9.83
C GLN A 145 -7.31 -13.27 11.00
N SER A 146 -8.22 -12.77 11.83
CA SER A 146 -7.93 -11.99 13.02
C SER A 146 -6.97 -12.72 13.96
N SER A 147 -7.23 -14.01 14.22
CA SER A 147 -6.35 -14.86 15.04
C SER A 147 -4.98 -15.06 14.41
N ALA A 148 -4.90 -15.29 13.09
CA ALA A 148 -3.64 -15.56 12.40
C ALA A 148 -2.71 -14.33 12.34
N CYS A 149 -3.26 -13.13 12.16
CA CYS A 149 -2.48 -11.90 12.10
C CYS A 149 -2.39 -11.15 13.45
N GLY A 150 -3.00 -11.66 14.52
CA GLY A 150 -3.01 -11.01 15.83
C GLY A 150 -3.66 -9.63 15.81
N SER A 151 -4.63 -9.40 14.93
CA SER A 151 -5.28 -8.09 14.72
C SER A 151 -6.80 -8.21 14.83
N PRO A 152 -7.54 -7.19 15.33
CA PRO A 152 -8.99 -7.25 15.46
C PRO A 152 -9.69 -7.49 14.12
N LYS A 153 -10.71 -8.35 14.12
CA LYS A 153 -11.61 -8.52 12.97
C LYS A 153 -12.34 -7.21 12.66
N LEU A 154 -12.38 -6.81 11.40
CA LEU A 154 -13.21 -5.70 10.93
C LEU A 154 -14.70 -6.04 11.10
N ASN A 155 -15.42 -5.16 11.78
CA ASN A 155 -16.87 -5.26 11.93
C ASN A 155 -17.56 -4.51 10.79
N MET A 156 -18.09 -5.25 9.82
CA MET A 156 -18.73 -4.69 8.63
C MET A 156 -20.26 -4.77 8.66
N ARG A 157 -20.86 -5.20 9.77
CA ARG A 157 -22.31 -5.48 9.86
C ARG A 157 -23.21 -4.29 9.50
N GLN A 158 -22.74 -3.08 9.73
CA GLN A 158 -23.51 -1.84 9.51
C GLN A 158 -23.01 -1.04 8.29
N VAL A 159 -22.03 -1.54 7.56
CA VAL A 159 -21.45 -0.83 6.41
C VAL A 159 -22.18 -1.28 5.13
N PRO A 160 -22.77 -0.37 4.34
CA PRO A 160 -23.40 -0.74 3.08
C PRO A 160 -22.42 -1.42 2.11
N PRO A 161 -22.87 -2.40 1.30
CA PRO A 161 -22.04 -3.04 0.27
C PRO A 161 -21.28 -2.07 -0.65
N THR A 162 -21.93 -1.00 -1.10
CA THR A 162 -21.33 0.03 -1.96
C THR A 162 -20.17 0.75 -1.26
N GLU A 163 -20.31 1.00 0.03
CA GLU A 163 -19.27 1.58 0.88
C GLU A 163 -18.11 0.63 1.08
N MET A 164 -18.37 -0.66 1.30
CA MET A 164 -17.32 -1.66 1.40
C MET A 164 -16.50 -1.76 0.10
N VAL A 165 -17.15 -1.72 -1.06
CA VAL A 165 -16.45 -1.71 -2.36
C VAL A 165 -15.60 -0.44 -2.50
N ARG A 166 -16.12 0.72 -2.09
CA ARG A 166 -15.36 1.99 -2.08
C ARG A 166 -14.16 1.92 -1.13
N MET A 167 -14.34 1.36 0.07
CA MET A 167 -13.27 1.10 1.03
C MET A 167 -12.21 0.18 0.44
N ALA A 168 -12.61 -0.93 -0.18
CA ALA A 168 -11.69 -1.84 -0.86
C ALA A 168 -10.92 -1.10 -1.95
N GLY A 169 -11.61 -0.36 -2.82
CA GLY A 169 -10.99 0.46 -3.88
C GLY A 169 -9.95 1.46 -3.38
N ASN A 170 -10.10 1.98 -2.17
CA ASN A 170 -9.19 2.96 -1.56
C ASN A 170 -8.17 2.35 -0.57
N ALA A 171 -8.36 1.11 -0.10
CA ALA A 171 -7.49 0.48 0.89
C ALA A 171 -6.07 0.24 0.37
N MET A 172 -5.07 0.39 1.23
CA MET A 172 -3.70 0.03 0.87
C MET A 172 -3.48 -1.48 0.99
N SER A 173 -2.57 -2.02 0.18
CA SER A 173 -2.12 -3.39 0.34
C SER A 173 -1.27 -3.53 1.61
N VAL A 174 -1.79 -4.24 2.62
CA VAL A 174 -1.13 -4.39 3.92
C VAL A 174 0.30 -4.96 3.80
N PRO A 175 0.58 -6.03 3.01
CA PRO A 175 1.94 -6.53 2.80
C PRO A 175 2.89 -5.50 2.22
N VAL A 176 2.42 -4.71 1.25
CA VAL A 176 3.29 -3.73 0.59
C VAL A 176 3.59 -2.58 1.53
N VAL A 177 2.59 -2.08 2.27
CA VAL A 177 2.79 -1.07 3.31
C VAL A 177 3.75 -1.60 4.38
N GLY A 178 3.55 -2.82 4.86
CA GLY A 178 4.45 -3.46 5.82
C GLY A 178 5.87 -3.59 5.30
N ALA A 179 6.05 -3.99 4.04
CA ALA A 179 7.37 -4.06 3.40
C ALA A 179 8.04 -2.68 3.33
N ILE A 180 7.31 -1.62 2.94
CA ILE A 180 7.83 -0.25 2.92
C ILE A 180 8.23 0.22 4.32
N CYS A 181 7.41 -0.03 5.33
CA CYS A 181 7.73 0.27 6.72
C CYS A 181 8.99 -0.46 7.20
N LEU A 182 9.11 -1.77 6.91
CA LEU A 182 10.30 -2.55 7.25
C LEU A 182 11.56 -2.02 6.58
N VAL A 183 11.47 -1.64 5.30
CA VAL A 183 12.58 -1.02 4.59
C VAL A 183 12.99 0.31 5.22
N CYS A 184 12.03 1.13 5.65
CA CYS A 184 12.34 2.37 6.35
C CYS A 184 13.01 2.10 7.71
N ILE A 185 12.47 1.18 8.52
CA ILE A 185 12.98 0.84 9.85
C ILE A 185 14.39 0.24 9.79
N LEU A 186 14.63 -0.67 8.86
CA LEU A 186 15.89 -1.39 8.74
C LEU A 186 16.93 -0.64 7.90
N GLY A 187 16.48 0.18 6.96
CA GLY A 187 17.32 0.84 5.98
C GLY A 187 17.70 2.27 6.36
N LEU A 188 16.86 2.99 7.10
CA LEU A 188 17.18 4.35 7.54
C LEU A 188 17.88 4.34 8.89
N GLU A 189 18.84 5.24 9.05
CA GLU A 189 19.52 5.54 10.31
C GLU A 189 19.61 7.05 10.52
N ARG A 190 19.82 7.45 11.79
CA ARG A 190 20.08 8.85 12.13
C ARG A 190 21.41 9.28 11.50
N THR A 191 21.43 10.48 10.92
CA THR A 191 22.65 11.11 10.40
C THR A 191 23.54 11.59 11.55
#